data_AF-A0A940QRJ0-F1
#
_entry.id   AF-A0A940QRJ0-F1
#
_cell.length_a   1.000
_cell.length_b   1.000
_cell.length_c   1.000
_cell.angle_alpha   90.00
_cell.angle_beta   90.00
_cell.angle_gamma   90.00
#
_symmetry.space_group_name_H-M   'P 1'
#
loop_
_entity.id
_entity.type
_entity.pdbx_description
1 polymer ?
#
loop_
_entity_poly.entity_id
_entity_poly.type
_entity_poly.pdbx_seq_one_letter_code
_entity_poly.pdbx_strand_id
1 'polypeptide(L)'
;MKRKITEQLIRWKNSSDRKPMILNGARQVGKTFILREFGKEHYQNTIYINLELNHYAASLFDKDISPERLIKYLEAEAKERILPEKTLIILDEIQSCERALTSLKYFCEEFPDYHVAAAGSLLGVAINRNQTSFPVGKVNIFRLYPLDFEEFLLATGNEILIEEIIECFTNSEPMNEAMHQKALSLYHDYLIVGGMPEAVRTFIDTNSYLEPA
;
A
#
# COMPACT_ATOMS: atom_id res chain seq x y z
N MET A 1 1.70 12.17 -4.37
CA MET A 1 1.55 12.67 -2.98
C MET A 1 2.36 11.75 -2.08
N LYS A 2 3.25 12.30 -1.25
CA LYS A 2 4.14 11.50 -0.40
C LYS A 2 3.31 10.81 0.70
N ARG A 3 3.61 9.54 0.99
CA ARG A 3 2.95 8.75 2.04
C ARG A 3 3.99 8.23 3.02
N LYS A 4 3.72 8.31 4.33
CA LYS A 4 4.59 7.79 5.41
C LYS A 4 4.82 6.28 5.30
N ILE A 5 3.86 5.55 4.72
CA ILE A 5 3.98 4.10 4.54
C ILE A 5 5.17 3.70 3.66
N THR A 6 5.62 4.57 2.73
CA THR A 6 6.75 4.27 1.83
C THR A 6 8.00 3.89 2.61
N GLU A 7 8.29 4.56 3.73
CA GLU A 7 9.44 4.22 4.56
C GLU A 7 9.32 2.81 5.18
N GLN A 8 8.11 2.38 5.52
CA GLN A 8 7.87 1.02 6.01
C GLN A 8 8.10 -0.01 4.89
N LEU A 9 7.71 0.31 3.65
CA LEU A 9 7.95 -0.56 2.49
C LEU A 9 9.45 -0.68 2.18
N ILE A 10 10.21 0.40 2.31
CA ILE A 10 11.67 0.39 2.16
C ILE A 10 12.32 -0.48 3.24
N ARG A 11 11.91 -0.33 4.51
CA ARG A 11 12.38 -1.17 5.61
C ARG A 11 12.05 -2.64 5.38
N TRP A 12 10.84 -2.93 4.88
CA TRP A 12 10.42 -4.28 4.53
C TRP A 12 11.32 -4.89 3.44
N LYS A 13 11.57 -4.15 2.34
CA LYS A 13 12.44 -4.61 1.25
C LYS A 13 13.83 -5.01 1.75
N ASN A 14 14.41 -4.20 2.63
CA ASN A 14 15.77 -4.34 3.13
C ASN A 14 15.90 -5.29 4.34
N SER A 15 14.81 -5.90 4.80
CA SER A 15 14.84 -6.84 5.92
C SER A 15 15.44 -8.19 5.51
N SER A 16 16.32 -8.75 6.35
CA SER A 16 16.85 -10.11 6.17
C SER A 16 15.80 -11.20 6.41
N ASP A 17 14.80 -10.92 7.25
CA ASP A 17 13.69 -11.83 7.58
C ASP A 17 12.41 -11.46 6.82
N ARG A 18 12.56 -10.85 5.63
CA ARG A 18 11.46 -10.38 4.80
C ARG A 18 10.53 -11.54 4.45
N LYS A 19 9.24 -11.32 4.69
CA LYS A 19 8.17 -12.22 4.24
C LYS A 19 7.40 -11.54 3.13
N PRO A 20 6.66 -12.27 2.28
CA PRO A 20 5.65 -11.66 1.42
C PRO A 20 4.76 -10.71 2.24
N MET A 21 4.46 -9.54 1.68
CA MET A 21 3.66 -8.55 2.39
C MET A 21 2.24 -8.47 1.86
N ILE A 22 1.31 -8.13 2.75
CA ILE A 22 -0.06 -7.78 2.42
C ILE A 22 -0.27 -6.32 2.83
N LEU A 23 -0.57 -5.47 1.86
CA LEU A 23 -1.03 -4.11 2.06
C LEU A 23 -2.56 -4.12 2.13
N ASN A 24 -3.09 -4.06 3.35
CA ASN A 24 -4.53 -4.04 3.60
C ASN A 24 -5.02 -2.62 3.84
N GLY A 25 -6.25 -2.31 3.42
CA GLY A 25 -6.86 -1.01 3.67
C GLY A 25 -8.25 -0.91 3.06
N ALA A 26 -8.95 0.18 3.35
CA ALA A 26 -10.22 0.47 2.71
C ALA A 26 -10.06 0.60 1.18
N ARG A 27 -11.18 0.60 0.44
CA ARG A 27 -11.16 0.94 -0.98
C ARG A 27 -10.70 2.39 -1.15
N GLN A 28 -10.10 2.73 -2.29
CA GLN A 28 -9.68 4.09 -2.67
C GLN A 28 -8.61 4.77 -1.80
N VAL A 29 -8.03 4.11 -0.79
CA VAL A 29 -6.91 4.69 0.01
C VAL A 29 -5.56 4.72 -0.71
N GLY A 30 -5.48 4.31 -1.98
CA GLY A 30 -4.27 4.39 -2.80
C GLY A 30 -3.32 3.18 -2.74
N LYS A 31 -3.79 1.99 -2.35
CA LYS A 31 -2.97 0.76 -2.22
C LYS A 31 -2.23 0.39 -3.52
N THR A 32 -2.95 0.31 -4.63
CA THR A 32 -2.39 -0.01 -5.95
C THR A 32 -1.36 1.03 -6.37
N PHE A 33 -1.70 2.31 -6.21
CA PHE A 33 -0.82 3.41 -6.55
C PHE A 33 0.50 3.34 -5.78
N ILE A 34 0.44 3.20 -4.44
CA ILE A 34 1.65 3.21 -3.61
C ILE A 34 2.57 2.03 -3.89
N LEU A 35 2.02 0.83 -4.15
CA LEU A 35 2.84 -0.34 -4.49
C LEU A 35 3.50 -0.20 -5.86
N ARG A 36 2.79 0.36 -6.85
CA ARG A 36 3.34 0.59 -8.19
C ARG A 36 4.46 1.63 -8.19
N GLU A 37 4.26 2.76 -7.50
CA GLU A 37 5.29 3.77 -7.36
C GLU A 37 6.50 3.24 -6.58
N PHE A 38 6.27 2.51 -5.48
CA PHE A 38 7.33 1.86 -4.72
C PHE A 38 8.13 0.85 -5.58
N GLY A 39 7.44 0.04 -6.40
CA GLY A 39 8.06 -0.85 -7.36
C GLY A 39 8.96 -0.12 -8.35
N LYS A 40 8.44 0.94 -8.96
CA LYS A 40 9.14 1.78 -9.94
C LYS A 40 10.38 2.46 -9.36
N GLU A 41 10.33 2.94 -8.12
CA GLU A 41 11.44 3.68 -7.51
C GLU A 41 12.52 2.76 -6.91
N HIS A 42 12.14 1.57 -6.45
CA HIS A 42 13.04 0.73 -5.65
C HIS A 42 13.40 -0.61 -6.29
N TYR A 43 12.83 -1.00 -7.43
CA TYR A 43 13.14 -2.26 -8.10
C TYR A 43 13.60 -2.03 -9.53
N GLN A 44 14.38 -2.98 -10.04
CA GLN A 44 14.75 -2.98 -11.46
C GLN A 44 13.53 -3.27 -12.33
N ASN A 45 12.65 -4.16 -11.84
CA ASN A 45 11.42 -4.50 -12.52
C ASN A 45 10.23 -4.63 -11.55
N THR A 46 9.03 -4.39 -12.03
CA THR A 46 7.78 -4.59 -11.29
C THR A 46 6.75 -5.29 -12.16
N ILE A 47 6.34 -6.47 -11.74
CA ILE A 47 5.22 -7.19 -12.36
C ILE A 47 3.96 -6.87 -11.59
N TYR A 48 2.93 -6.39 -12.29
CA TYR A 48 1.64 -6.04 -11.72
C TYR A 48 0.55 -6.91 -12.31
N ILE A 49 -0.20 -7.61 -11.45
CA ILE A 49 -1.34 -8.42 -11.85
C ILE A 49 -2.52 -8.09 -10.94
N ASN A 50 -3.64 -7.72 -11.56
CA ASN A 50 -4.92 -7.58 -10.88
C ASN A 50 -5.70 -8.90 -11.00
N LEU A 51 -5.93 -9.57 -9.88
CA LEU A 51 -6.54 -10.91 -9.86
C LEU A 51 -8.05 -10.89 -10.09
N GLU A 52 -8.71 -9.74 -9.86
CA GLU A 52 -10.14 -9.56 -10.15
C GLU A 52 -10.36 -9.40 -11.66
N LEU A 53 -9.48 -8.67 -12.35
CA LEU A 53 -9.59 -8.39 -13.78
C LEU A 53 -8.95 -9.47 -14.66
N ASN A 54 -7.87 -10.10 -14.21
CA ASN A 54 -7.17 -11.14 -14.98
C ASN A 54 -7.62 -12.53 -14.54
N HIS A 55 -8.78 -12.96 -15.05
CA HIS A 55 -9.34 -14.29 -14.76
C HIS A 55 -8.42 -15.45 -15.17
N TYR A 56 -7.62 -15.27 -16.22
CA TYR A 56 -6.65 -16.28 -16.62
C TYR A 56 -5.58 -16.46 -15.55
N ALA A 57 -4.96 -15.35 -15.10
CA ALA A 57 -3.99 -15.38 -14.01
C ALA A 57 -4.58 -15.98 -12.73
N ALA A 58 -5.79 -15.57 -12.33
CA ALA A 58 -6.48 -16.14 -11.18
C ALA A 58 -6.66 -17.68 -11.29
N SER A 59 -7.04 -18.17 -12.47
CA SER A 59 -7.22 -19.62 -12.72
C SER A 59 -5.93 -20.45 -12.59
N LEU A 60 -4.76 -19.82 -12.71
CA LEU A 60 -3.47 -20.49 -12.54
C LEU A 60 -3.16 -20.76 -11.08
N PHE A 61 -3.45 -19.79 -10.19
CA PHE A 61 -3.38 -20.00 -8.74
C PHE A 61 -4.36 -21.08 -8.28
N ASP A 62 -5.51 -21.21 -8.95
CA ASP A 62 -6.48 -22.26 -8.63
C ASP A 62 -5.98 -23.68 -8.93
N LYS A 63 -5.08 -23.82 -9.89
CA LYS A 63 -4.51 -25.13 -10.27
C LYS A 63 -3.34 -25.50 -9.39
N ASP A 64 -2.34 -24.64 -9.30
CA ASP A 64 -1.09 -24.91 -8.60
C ASP A 64 -0.53 -23.64 -7.96
N ILE A 65 -0.20 -23.71 -6.67
CA ILE A 65 0.33 -22.60 -5.89
C ILE A 65 1.83 -22.72 -5.61
N SER A 66 2.50 -23.70 -6.23
CA SER A 66 3.96 -23.83 -6.19
C SER A 66 4.61 -22.57 -6.76
N PRO A 67 5.50 -21.89 -6.00
CA PRO A 67 6.16 -20.68 -6.47
C PRO A 67 6.92 -20.89 -7.79
N GLU A 68 7.57 -22.05 -7.97
CA GLU A 68 8.32 -22.35 -9.20
C GLU A 68 7.45 -22.26 -10.45
N ARG A 69 6.23 -22.81 -10.39
CA ARG A 69 5.29 -22.77 -11.52
C ARG A 69 4.67 -21.39 -11.67
N LEU A 70 4.25 -20.78 -10.56
CA LEU A 70 3.68 -19.44 -10.57
C LEU A 70 4.66 -18.46 -11.19
N ILE A 71 5.93 -18.43 -10.79
CA ILE A 71 6.96 -17.57 -11.38
C ILE A 71 7.00 -17.71 -12.90
N LYS A 72 7.12 -18.94 -13.44
CA LYS A 72 7.15 -19.17 -14.89
C LYS A 72 5.91 -18.62 -15.60
N TYR A 73 4.74 -18.72 -14.96
CA TYR A 73 3.51 -18.18 -15.53
C TYR A 73 3.44 -16.66 -15.48
N LEU A 74 3.80 -16.05 -14.34
CA LEU A 74 3.83 -14.60 -14.19
C LEU A 74 4.84 -13.99 -15.18
N GLU A 75 5.99 -14.65 -15.40
CA GLU A 75 6.96 -14.26 -16.42
C GLU A 75 6.36 -14.31 -17.85
N ALA A 76 5.62 -15.37 -18.18
CA ALA A 76 5.00 -15.52 -19.48
C ALA A 76 3.88 -14.49 -19.73
N GLU A 77 3.07 -14.21 -18.71
CA GLU A 77 1.99 -13.23 -18.75
C GLU A 77 2.54 -11.80 -18.88
N ALA A 78 3.52 -11.45 -18.06
CA ALA A 78 4.17 -10.14 -18.08
C ALA A 78 5.13 -9.96 -19.27
N LYS A 79 5.51 -11.05 -19.94
CA LYS A 79 6.55 -11.11 -20.99
C LYS A 79 7.90 -10.59 -20.50
N GLU A 80 8.20 -10.79 -19.23
CA GLU A 80 9.38 -10.27 -18.56
C GLU A 80 9.93 -11.31 -17.58
N ARG A 81 11.24 -11.24 -17.28
CA ARG A 81 11.86 -12.13 -16.30
C ARG A 81 11.65 -11.64 -14.88
N ILE A 82 11.41 -12.58 -13.97
CA ILE A 82 11.36 -12.35 -12.53
C ILE A 82 12.71 -12.73 -11.96
N LEU A 83 13.47 -11.71 -11.59
CA LEU A 83 14.77 -11.88 -10.96
C LEU A 83 14.61 -11.76 -9.44
N PRO A 84 15.12 -12.73 -8.65
CA PRO A 84 15.19 -12.62 -7.19
C PRO A 84 15.79 -11.29 -6.76
N GLU A 85 15.24 -10.71 -5.69
CA GLU A 85 15.62 -9.42 -5.07
C GLU A 85 15.50 -8.17 -5.93
N LYS A 86 15.39 -8.32 -7.25
CA LYS A 86 15.40 -7.23 -8.23
C LYS A 86 14.03 -6.94 -8.83
N THR A 87 13.10 -7.89 -8.73
CA THR A 87 11.74 -7.78 -9.25
C THR A 87 10.74 -7.77 -8.11
N LEU A 88 9.85 -6.77 -8.09
CA LEU A 88 8.67 -6.76 -7.22
C LEU A 88 7.49 -7.40 -7.95
N ILE A 89 6.86 -8.41 -7.34
CA ILE A 89 5.62 -8.99 -7.83
C ILE A 89 4.47 -8.37 -7.03
N ILE A 90 3.55 -7.70 -7.72
CA ILE A 90 2.36 -7.09 -7.14
C ILE A 90 1.12 -7.92 -7.52
N LEU A 91 0.46 -8.48 -6.50
CA LEU A 91 -0.81 -9.19 -6.62
C LEU A 91 -1.93 -8.30 -6.08
N ASP A 92 -2.63 -7.61 -6.96
CA ASP A 92 -3.70 -6.69 -6.59
C ASP A 92 -5.05 -7.38 -6.50
N GLU A 93 -5.94 -6.79 -5.70
CA GLU A 93 -7.25 -7.34 -5.36
C GLU A 93 -7.19 -8.82 -4.91
N ILE A 94 -6.18 -9.18 -4.10
CA ILE A 94 -5.89 -10.59 -3.74
C ILE A 94 -7.06 -11.32 -3.07
N GLN A 95 -8.00 -10.61 -2.46
CA GLN A 95 -9.22 -11.22 -1.90
C GLN A 95 -10.13 -11.85 -2.96
N SER A 96 -9.94 -11.54 -4.24
CA SER A 96 -10.63 -12.17 -5.36
C SER A 96 -10.12 -13.58 -5.68
N CYS A 97 -8.91 -13.94 -5.21
CA CYS A 97 -8.29 -15.24 -5.43
C CYS A 97 -7.67 -15.78 -4.13
N GLU A 98 -8.44 -16.59 -3.40
CA GLU A 98 -7.98 -17.14 -2.12
C GLU A 98 -6.73 -18.02 -2.25
N ARG A 99 -6.59 -18.76 -3.36
CA ARG A 99 -5.40 -19.58 -3.59
C ARG A 99 -4.14 -18.74 -3.81
N ALA A 100 -4.26 -17.51 -4.34
CA ALA A 100 -3.15 -16.56 -4.37
C ALA A 100 -2.76 -16.06 -2.97
N LEU A 101 -3.73 -15.90 -2.06
CA LEU A 101 -3.44 -15.59 -0.67
C LEU A 101 -2.70 -16.74 0.02
N THR A 102 -3.11 -17.98 -0.24
CA THR A 102 -2.40 -19.18 0.27
C THR A 102 -1.00 -19.32 -0.31
N SER A 103 -0.79 -18.97 -1.59
CA SER A 103 0.53 -19.10 -2.23
C SER A 103 1.61 -18.26 -1.55
N LEU A 104 1.24 -17.16 -0.89
CA LEU A 104 2.18 -16.33 -0.12
C LEU A 104 2.94 -17.14 0.94
N LYS A 105 2.31 -18.15 1.56
CA LYS A 105 3.00 -19.04 2.49
C LYS A 105 4.17 -19.76 1.81
N TYR A 106 3.94 -20.30 0.62
CA TYR A 106 4.94 -21.07 -0.11
C TYR A 106 6.06 -20.18 -0.64
N PHE A 107 5.75 -18.96 -1.09
CA PHE A 107 6.79 -17.97 -1.38
C PHE A 107 7.67 -17.69 -0.16
N CYS A 108 7.08 -17.54 1.03
CA CYS A 108 7.84 -17.35 2.26
C CYS A 108 8.74 -18.54 2.63
N GLU A 109 8.29 -19.77 2.39
CA GLU A 109 8.97 -20.99 2.83
C GLU A 109 10.02 -21.50 1.85
N GLU A 110 9.74 -21.41 0.56
CA GLU A 110 10.54 -22.04 -0.49
C GLU A 110 11.31 -21.03 -1.35
N PHE A 111 10.79 -19.80 -1.51
CA PHE A 111 11.34 -18.77 -2.41
C PHE A 111 11.46 -17.39 -1.72
N PRO A 112 12.13 -17.28 -0.55
CA PRO A 112 12.15 -16.04 0.25
C PRO A 112 12.82 -14.86 -0.47
N ASP A 113 13.70 -15.12 -1.44
CA ASP A 113 14.40 -14.11 -2.23
C ASP A 113 13.49 -13.45 -3.29
N TYR A 114 12.26 -13.95 -3.47
CA TYR A 114 11.27 -13.36 -4.37
C TYR A 114 10.38 -12.38 -3.60
N HIS A 115 10.38 -11.12 -4.03
CA HIS A 115 9.67 -10.06 -3.34
C HIS A 115 8.22 -10.02 -3.82
N VAL A 116 7.29 -10.45 -2.98
CA VAL A 116 5.86 -10.49 -3.29
C VAL A 116 5.11 -9.52 -2.39
N ALA A 117 4.33 -8.63 -3.01
CA ALA A 117 3.45 -7.67 -2.36
C ALA A 117 2.02 -7.89 -2.85
N ALA A 118 1.12 -8.21 -1.93
CA ALA A 118 -0.29 -8.31 -2.21
C ALA A 118 -1.01 -7.04 -1.76
N ALA A 119 -1.98 -6.56 -2.53
CA ALA A 119 -2.91 -5.53 -2.11
C ALA A 119 -4.31 -6.13 -2.02
N GLY A 120 -5.04 -5.75 -0.97
CA GLY A 120 -6.41 -6.21 -0.81
C GLY A 120 -7.22 -5.33 0.11
N SER A 121 -8.54 -5.43 -0.03
CA SER A 121 -9.49 -4.79 0.87
C SER A 121 -10.34 -5.85 1.58
N LEU A 122 -10.77 -5.55 2.81
CA LEU A 122 -11.72 -6.38 3.56
C LEU A 122 -11.30 -7.85 3.74
N LEU A 123 -9.98 -8.11 3.81
CA LEU A 123 -9.47 -9.49 3.87
C LEU A 123 -10.06 -10.30 5.03
N GLY A 124 -10.28 -9.68 6.19
CA GLY A 124 -10.92 -10.34 7.35
C GLY A 124 -12.33 -10.87 7.10
N VAL A 125 -13.07 -10.31 6.13
CA VAL A 125 -14.40 -10.82 5.72
C VAL A 125 -14.27 -11.90 4.66
N ALA A 126 -13.33 -11.74 3.71
CA ALA A 126 -13.11 -12.68 2.62
C ALA A 126 -12.66 -14.07 3.12
N ILE A 127 -11.79 -14.12 4.12
CA ILE A 127 -11.20 -15.36 4.65
C ILE A 127 -12.25 -16.29 5.30
N ASN A 128 -13.33 -15.74 5.86
CA ASN A 128 -14.33 -16.53 6.58
C ASN A 128 -15.28 -17.34 5.68
N ARG A 129 -15.25 -17.15 4.35
CA ARG A 129 -16.27 -17.71 3.46
C ARG A 129 -16.01 -19.17 3.05
N ASN A 130 -14.75 -19.57 2.84
CA ASN A 130 -14.46 -20.81 2.10
C ASN A 130 -13.41 -21.74 2.72
N GLN A 131 -13.20 -21.70 4.05
CA GLN A 131 -12.31 -22.63 4.79
C GLN A 131 -10.81 -22.60 4.43
N THR A 132 -10.36 -21.57 3.71
CA THR A 132 -8.94 -21.42 3.35
C THR A 132 -8.14 -20.81 4.51
N SER A 133 -6.97 -21.39 4.82
CA SER A 133 -6.13 -20.87 5.91
C SER A 133 -5.41 -19.59 5.48
N PHE A 134 -5.65 -18.50 6.21
CA PHE A 134 -4.84 -17.29 6.08
C PHE A 134 -3.38 -17.64 6.45
N PRO A 135 -2.36 -17.12 5.74
CA PRO A 135 -0.95 -17.46 5.98
C PRO A 135 -0.38 -16.79 7.25
N VAL A 136 -0.98 -17.08 8.41
CA VAL A 136 -0.60 -16.52 9.70
C VAL A 136 0.88 -16.81 9.99
N GLY A 137 1.64 -15.78 10.34
CA GLY A 137 3.07 -15.89 10.65
C GLY A 137 3.98 -16.02 9.43
N LYS A 138 3.43 -16.13 8.21
CA LYS A 138 4.17 -16.28 6.94
C LYS A 138 4.07 -15.07 6.02
N VAL A 139 3.40 -14.02 6.48
CA VAL A 139 3.29 -12.73 5.78
C VAL A 139 3.51 -11.57 6.73
N ASN A 140 3.98 -10.44 6.21
CA ASN A 140 3.94 -9.15 6.91
C ASN A 140 2.67 -8.41 6.50
N ILE A 141 1.89 -7.92 7.47
CA ILE A 141 0.66 -7.18 7.18
C ILE A 141 0.91 -5.70 7.47
N PHE A 142 0.80 -4.88 6.43
CA PHE A 142 0.79 -3.42 6.54
C PHE A 142 -0.63 -2.90 6.35
N ARG A 143 -0.99 -1.85 7.08
CA ARG A 143 -2.28 -1.19 6.95
C ARG A 143 -2.10 0.19 6.34
N LEU A 144 -2.75 0.42 5.20
CA LEU A 144 -2.87 1.72 4.59
C LEU A 144 -4.20 2.35 4.98
N TYR A 145 -4.11 3.50 5.62
CA TYR A 145 -5.25 4.34 5.97
C TYR A 145 -5.39 5.49 4.96
N PRO A 146 -6.52 6.21 4.96
CA PRO A 146 -6.56 7.57 4.42
C PRO A 146 -5.40 8.40 4.97
N LEU A 147 -5.06 9.48 4.28
CA LEU A 147 -4.10 10.45 4.79
C LEU A 147 -4.48 10.88 6.20
N ASP A 148 -3.53 10.85 7.11
CA ASP A 148 -3.68 11.54 8.37
C ASP A 148 -3.41 13.04 8.20
N PHE A 149 -3.60 13.80 9.28
CA PHE A 149 -3.45 15.25 9.23
C PHE A 149 -2.02 15.67 8.86
N GLU A 150 -1.00 14.94 9.29
CA GLU A 150 0.39 15.25 8.93
C GLU A 150 0.62 15.00 7.44
N GLU A 151 0.14 13.87 6.88
CA GLU A 151 0.20 13.62 5.43
C GLU A 151 -0.59 14.67 4.64
N PHE A 152 -1.69 15.18 5.17
CA PHE A 152 -2.47 16.28 4.58
C PHE A 152 -1.68 17.60 4.56
N LEU A 153 -1.01 17.94 5.67
CA LEU A 153 -0.13 19.11 5.74
C LEU A 153 1.04 19.00 4.76
N LEU A 154 1.64 17.81 4.63
CA LEU A 154 2.67 17.54 3.61
C LEU A 154 2.11 17.73 2.20
N ALA A 155 0.90 17.22 1.93
CA ALA A 155 0.27 17.33 0.62
C ALA A 155 -0.05 18.78 0.23
N THR A 156 -0.29 19.65 1.22
CA THR A 156 -0.60 21.08 1.03
C THR A 156 0.62 22.00 1.15
N GLY A 157 1.85 21.45 1.24
CA GLY A 157 3.10 22.22 1.27
C GLY A 157 3.35 22.97 2.58
N ASN A 158 2.91 22.39 3.71
CA ASN A 158 3.05 22.97 5.05
C ASN A 158 4.12 22.26 5.90
N GLU A 159 5.25 21.86 5.31
CA GLU A 159 6.36 21.17 5.99
C GLU A 159 6.88 21.93 7.21
N ILE A 160 7.11 23.24 7.07
CA ILE A 160 7.60 24.10 8.17
C ILE A 160 6.62 24.09 9.35
N LEU A 161 5.30 24.05 9.07
CA LEU A 161 4.29 24.02 10.13
C LEU A 161 4.29 22.67 10.85
N ILE A 162 4.58 21.57 10.15
CA ILE A 162 4.72 20.25 10.77
C ILE A 162 5.90 20.25 11.74
N GLU A 163 7.05 20.79 11.33
CA GLU A 163 8.25 20.90 12.18
C GLU A 163 7.95 21.67 13.46
N GLU A 164 7.30 22.82 13.36
CA GLU A 164 6.88 23.61 14.52
C GLU A 164 5.92 22.84 15.44
N ILE A 165 4.91 22.16 14.87
CA ILE A 165 3.95 21.36 15.66
C ILE A 165 4.68 20.31 16.48
N ILE A 166 5.63 19.60 15.87
CA ILE A 166 6.43 18.56 16.53
C ILE A 166 7.33 19.15 17.60
N GLU A 167 8.00 20.27 17.32
CA GLU A 167 8.91 20.93 18.27
C GLU A 167 8.16 21.42 19.51
N CYS A 168 7.08 22.18 19.34
CA CYS A 168 6.26 22.67 20.45
C CYS A 168 5.69 21.52 21.28
N PHE A 169 5.19 20.45 20.63
CA PHE A 169 4.67 19.28 21.33
C PHE A 169 5.76 18.57 22.15
N THR A 170 6.95 18.39 21.57
CA THR A 170 8.08 17.70 22.22
C THR A 170 8.58 18.48 23.44
N ASN A 171 8.69 19.80 23.31
CA ASN A 171 9.17 20.68 24.39
C ASN A 171 8.07 21.06 25.39
N SER A 172 6.81 20.67 25.13
CA SER A 172 5.63 21.08 25.92
C SER A 172 5.48 22.60 26.00
N GLU A 173 5.74 23.28 24.90
CA GLU A 173 5.68 24.74 24.80
C GLU A 173 4.47 25.19 23.97
N PRO A 174 3.88 26.36 24.27
CA PRO A 174 2.82 26.91 23.45
C PRO A 174 3.38 27.35 22.09
N MET A 175 2.68 26.98 21.02
CA MET A 175 2.97 27.48 19.68
C MET A 175 2.62 28.97 19.58
N ASN A 176 3.34 29.70 18.72
CA ASN A 176 2.97 31.07 18.35
C ASN A 176 1.51 31.15 17.87
N GLU A 177 0.76 32.14 18.36
CA GLU A 177 -0.68 32.27 18.07
C GLU A 177 -1.01 32.27 16.58
N ALA A 178 -0.23 32.97 15.75
CA ALA A 178 -0.49 33.04 14.31
C ALA A 178 -0.30 31.67 13.63
N MET A 179 0.72 30.90 14.05
CA MET A 179 0.97 29.56 13.55
C MET A 179 -0.08 28.57 14.06
N HIS A 180 -0.50 28.71 15.32
CA HIS A 180 -1.57 27.91 15.91
C HIS A 180 -2.89 28.11 15.15
N GLN A 181 -3.28 29.35 14.87
CA GLN A 181 -4.48 29.65 14.07
C GLN A 181 -4.38 29.09 12.65
N LYS A 182 -3.20 29.16 12.02
CA LYS A 182 -2.98 28.53 10.71
C LYS A 182 -3.16 27.01 10.78
N ALA A 183 -2.60 26.35 11.78
CA ALA A 183 -2.75 24.91 12.00
C ALA A 183 -4.22 24.52 12.21
N LEU A 184 -4.96 25.29 13.01
CA LEU A 184 -6.39 25.08 13.23
C LEU A 184 -7.20 25.24 11.94
N SER A 185 -6.91 26.25 11.12
CA SER A 185 -7.57 26.43 9.82
C SER A 185 -7.36 25.21 8.92
N LEU A 186 -6.12 24.74 8.78
CA LEU A 186 -5.81 23.56 7.95
C LEU A 186 -6.42 22.29 8.55
N TYR A 187 -6.53 22.20 9.87
CA TYR A 187 -7.22 21.10 10.52
C TYR A 187 -8.72 21.11 10.23
N HIS A 188 -9.36 22.28 10.20
CA HIS A 188 -10.74 22.41 9.76
C HIS A 188 -10.92 21.98 8.30
N ASP A 189 -10.01 22.38 7.41
CA ASP A 189 -10.03 21.94 6.00
C ASP A 189 -9.94 20.41 5.92
N TYR A 190 -9.01 19.81 6.67
CA TYR A 190 -8.85 18.36 6.75
C TYR A 190 -10.10 17.66 7.31
N LEU A 191 -10.80 18.24 8.29
CA LEU A 191 -12.05 17.66 8.81
C LEU A 191 -13.18 17.67 7.77
N ILE A 192 -13.18 18.64 6.85
CA ILE A 192 -14.18 18.76 5.78
C ILE A 192 -13.82 17.84 4.60
N VAL A 193 -12.58 17.91 4.13
CA VAL A 193 -12.08 17.15 2.96
C VAL A 193 -11.86 15.67 3.31
N GLY A 194 -11.42 15.39 4.53
CA GLY A 194 -10.98 14.08 4.98
C GLY A 194 -9.60 13.68 4.43
N GLY A 195 -9.25 12.40 4.63
CA GLY A 195 -7.95 11.85 4.22
C GLY A 195 -7.96 11.06 2.90
N MET A 196 -9.08 11.00 2.18
CA MET A 196 -9.12 10.18 0.96
C MET A 196 -8.24 10.81 -0.12
N PRO A 197 -7.26 10.08 -0.71
CA PRO A 197 -6.28 10.67 -1.62
C PRO A 197 -6.89 11.48 -2.78
N GLU A 198 -8.00 11.01 -3.34
CA GLU A 198 -8.72 11.70 -4.41
C GLU A 198 -9.36 13.00 -3.94
N ALA A 199 -10.05 12.99 -2.79
CA ALA A 199 -10.63 14.19 -2.20
C ALA A 199 -9.55 15.24 -1.87
N VAL A 200 -8.45 14.82 -1.26
CA VAL A 200 -7.31 15.71 -0.96
C VAL A 200 -6.71 16.27 -2.24
N ARG A 201 -6.57 15.46 -3.30
CA ARG A 201 -6.06 15.92 -4.59
C ARG A 201 -6.98 16.97 -5.23
N THR A 202 -8.28 16.72 -5.27
CA THR A 202 -9.27 17.66 -5.80
C THR A 202 -9.26 18.97 -5.04
N PHE A 203 -9.17 18.92 -3.70
CA PHE A 203 -9.06 20.11 -2.87
C PHE A 203 -7.81 20.93 -3.22
N ILE A 204 -6.65 20.29 -3.37
CA ILE A 204 -5.39 20.98 -3.76
C ILE A 204 -5.51 21.62 -5.14
N ASP A 205 -6.13 20.93 -6.10
CA ASP A 205 -6.21 21.40 -7.49
C ASP A 205 -7.24 22.52 -7.68
N THR A 206 -8.32 22.54 -6.89
CA THR A 206 -9.45 23.46 -7.07
C THR A 206 -9.61 24.50 -5.98
N ASN A 207 -8.95 24.31 -4.83
CA ASN A 207 -9.18 25.06 -3.60
C ASN A 207 -10.68 25.11 -3.19
N SER A 208 -11.42 24.05 -3.52
CA SER A 208 -12.87 23.90 -3.28
C SER A 208 -13.16 22.66 -2.44
N TYR A 209 -14.14 22.78 -1.54
CA TYR A 209 -14.68 21.67 -0.76
C TYR A 209 -15.72 20.83 -1.52
N LEU A 210 -16.16 21.30 -2.70
CA LEU A 210 -17.15 20.64 -3.55
C LEU A 210 -16.46 20.05 -4.77
N GLU A 211 -16.85 18.84 -5.16
CA GLU A 211 -16.49 18.28 -6.46
C GLU A 211 -17.07 19.18 -7.57
N PRO A 212 -16.29 19.51 -8.63
CA PRO A 212 -16.85 20.11 -9.82
C PRO A 212 -17.86 19.14 -10.44
N ALA A 213 -19.08 19.62 -10.68
CA ALA A 213 -20.19 18.87 -11.27
C ALA A 213 -19.90 18.39 -12.70
#